data_AF-R5FJE1-F1
#
_entry.id   AF-R5FJE1-F1
#
_cell.length_a   1.000
_cell.length_b   1.000
_cell.length_c   1.000
_cell.angle_alpha   90.00
_cell.angle_beta   90.00
_cell.angle_gamma   90.00
#
_symmetry.space_group_name_H-M   'P 1'
#
loop_
_entity.id
_entity.type
_entity.pdbx_description
1 polymer ?
#
loop_
_entity_poly.entity_id
_entity_poly.type
_entity_poly.pdbx_seq_one_letter_code
_entity_poly.pdbx_strand_id
1 'polypeptide(L)'
;MKSKKIKDPGVLIYDAVCAAICLVCVILSIVGLFTETGETELLRHKYNLGESLGAVALIIAVALIRRKLFNFPRVVEIVVVFLILAGMVLGDCWDLYGIITFWDSILHALFCFLVGYFAIYVFNLMNREQIKKGLNVSIATLAVFAVGTAVTVGAIWELGEYAYDDVNFRNGKIVNTQQFYKTTTGTYPTADDIPYEGHLALRDTMKDIFVDLVGGLLIVPYLILAEKHPLKKKEEDSPSEEGQTPAAA
;
A
#
# COMPACT_ATOMS: atom_id res chain seq x y z
N MET A 1 -6.73 -32.69 16.35
CA MET A 1 -7.03 -31.39 17.00
C MET A 1 -6.10 -30.34 16.38
N LYS A 2 -6.59 -29.43 15.52
CA LYS A 2 -5.73 -28.40 14.90
C LYS A 2 -5.21 -27.48 16.00
N SER A 3 -3.92 -27.57 16.31
CA SER A 3 -3.23 -26.66 17.23
C SER A 3 -3.52 -25.22 16.79
N LYS A 4 -4.26 -24.46 17.62
CA LYS A 4 -4.39 -23.02 17.45
C LYS A 4 -2.99 -22.45 17.66
N LYS A 5 -2.25 -22.18 16.58
CA LYS A 5 -1.00 -21.41 16.64
C LYS A 5 -1.29 -20.15 17.44
N ILE A 6 -0.71 -20.05 18.63
CA ILE A 6 -0.72 -18.83 19.44
C ILE A 6 -0.10 -17.76 18.56
N LYS A 7 -0.85 -16.68 18.30
CA LYS A 7 -0.35 -15.57 17.50
C LYS A 7 0.83 -14.95 18.25
N ASP A 8 1.91 -14.69 17.53
CA ASP A 8 3.09 -14.00 18.07
C ASP A 8 2.66 -12.71 18.80
N PRO A 9 2.97 -12.55 20.10
CA PRO A 9 2.55 -11.39 20.88
C PRO A 9 3.01 -10.06 20.26
N GLY A 10 4.18 -10.00 19.61
CA GLY A 10 4.63 -8.77 18.94
C GLY A 10 3.72 -8.37 17.78
N VAL A 11 3.18 -9.36 17.06
CA VAL A 11 2.26 -9.14 15.94
C VAL A 11 0.88 -8.69 16.43
N LEU A 12 0.41 -9.21 17.55
CA LEU A 12 -0.83 -8.75 18.18
C LEU A 12 -0.71 -7.30 18.68
N ILE A 13 0.45 -6.95 19.24
CA ILE A 13 0.74 -5.58 19.67
C ILE A 13 0.73 -4.64 18.45
N TYR A 14 1.39 -5.00 17.36
CA TYR A 14 1.39 -4.21 16.13
C TYR A 14 -0.04 -3.95 15.61
N ASP A 15 -0.86 -5.00 15.47
CA ASP A 15 -2.24 -4.87 15.00
C ASP A 15 -3.07 -3.97 15.94
N ALA A 16 -2.88 -4.11 17.26
CA ALA A 16 -3.57 -3.32 18.27
C ALA A 16 -3.16 -1.84 18.22
N VAL A 17 -1.86 -1.56 18.03
CA VAL A 17 -1.34 -0.19 17.89
C VAL A 17 -1.90 0.47 16.63
N CYS A 18 -1.88 -0.24 15.49
CA CYS A 18 -2.46 0.27 14.24
C CYS A 18 -3.94 0.61 14.39
N ALA A 19 -4.72 -0.30 15.00
CA ALA A 19 -6.13 -0.08 15.25
C ALA A 19 -6.37 1.08 16.23
N ALA A 20 -5.54 1.23 17.25
CA ALA A 20 -5.63 2.32 18.22
C ALA A 20 -5.37 3.68 17.55
N ILE A 21 -4.35 3.77 16.68
CA ILE A 21 -4.04 4.99 15.92
C ILE A 21 -5.25 5.38 15.06
N CYS A 22 -5.79 4.45 14.25
CA CYS A 22 -6.98 4.74 13.44
C CYS A 22 -8.18 5.16 14.30
N LEU A 23 -8.42 4.46 15.42
CA LEU A 23 -9.53 4.76 16.31
C LEU A 23 -9.42 6.17 16.91
N VAL A 24 -8.21 6.57 17.33
CA VAL A 24 -7.95 7.92 17.83
C VAL A 24 -8.24 8.94 16.74
N CYS A 25 -7.76 8.75 15.51
CA CYS A 25 -8.02 9.68 14.41
C CYS A 25 -9.51 9.77 14.04
N VAL A 26 -10.24 8.65 14.05
CA VAL A 26 -11.71 8.65 13.87
C VAL A 26 -12.39 9.45 14.96
N ILE A 27 -12.05 9.21 16.24
CA ILE A 27 -12.67 9.92 17.37
C ILE A 27 -12.37 11.42 17.30
N LEU A 28 -11.11 11.81 17.08
CA LEU A 28 -10.71 13.21 16.98
C LEU A 28 -11.42 13.90 15.81
N SER A 29 -11.55 13.22 14.67
CA SER A 29 -12.28 13.75 13.52
C SER A 29 -13.75 13.95 13.84
N ILE A 30 -14.42 12.97 14.47
CA ILE A 30 -15.82 13.08 14.88
C ILE A 30 -16.00 14.23 15.88
N VAL A 31 -15.16 14.33 16.91
CA VAL A 31 -15.21 15.44 17.88
C VAL A 31 -15.08 16.78 17.16
N GLY A 32 -14.10 16.92 16.27
CA GLY A 32 -13.89 18.12 15.46
C GLY A 32 -15.12 18.52 14.65
N LEU A 33 -15.88 17.56 14.10
CA LEU A 33 -17.13 17.84 13.38
C LEU A 33 -18.22 18.50 14.25
N PHE A 34 -18.18 18.31 15.57
CA PHE A 34 -19.14 18.89 16.51
C PHE A 34 -18.61 20.11 17.27
N THR A 35 -17.28 20.30 17.33
CA THR A 35 -16.66 21.41 18.07
C THR A 35 -16.24 22.55 17.17
N GLU A 36 -15.85 22.29 15.92
CA GLU A 36 -15.39 23.32 15.00
C GLU A 36 -16.54 23.95 14.22
N THR A 37 -16.43 25.26 13.97
CA THR A 37 -17.44 26.04 13.23
C THR A 37 -16.90 26.64 11.93
N GLY A 38 -15.57 26.64 11.73
CA GLY A 38 -14.93 27.09 10.51
C GLY A 38 -15.10 26.09 9.36
N GLU A 39 -15.42 26.58 8.16
CA GLU A 39 -15.67 25.71 7.00
C GLU A 39 -14.43 24.88 6.62
N THR A 40 -13.23 25.46 6.68
CA THR A 40 -11.96 24.79 6.40
C THR A 40 -11.66 23.68 7.41
N GLU A 41 -11.80 23.95 8.71
CA GLU A 41 -11.61 22.94 9.76
C GLU A 41 -12.62 21.81 9.66
N LEU A 42 -13.88 22.15 9.36
CA LEU A 42 -14.92 21.15 9.14
C LEU A 42 -14.63 20.27 7.92
N LEU A 43 -14.08 20.84 6.83
CA LEU A 43 -13.64 20.07 5.67
C LEU A 43 -12.48 19.14 6.02
N ARG A 44 -11.48 19.64 6.73
CA ARG A 44 -10.35 18.85 7.23
C ARG A 44 -10.80 17.67 8.07
N HIS A 45 -11.70 17.88 9.02
CA HIS A 45 -12.24 16.79 9.84
C HIS A 45 -13.08 15.78 9.05
N LYS A 46 -13.83 16.22 8.03
CA LYS A 46 -14.56 15.30 7.12
C LYS A 46 -13.60 14.44 6.31
N TYR A 47 -12.56 15.05 5.76
CA TYR A 47 -11.53 14.33 5.00
C TYR A 47 -10.80 13.33 5.90
N ASN A 48 -10.29 13.77 7.05
CA ASN A 48 -9.58 12.90 8.02
C ASN A 48 -10.43 11.73 8.50
N LEU A 49 -11.74 11.93 8.68
CA LEU A 49 -12.66 10.85 8.99
C LEU A 49 -12.76 9.85 7.83
N GLY A 50 -12.89 10.35 6.60
CA GLY A 50 -12.91 9.53 5.38
C GLY A 50 -11.64 8.68 5.25
N GLU A 51 -10.47 9.29 5.35
CA GLU A 51 -9.18 8.60 5.31
C GLU A 51 -9.02 7.57 6.42
N SER A 52 -9.35 7.93 7.66
CA SER A 52 -9.23 7.01 8.79
C SER A 52 -10.14 5.79 8.62
N LEU A 53 -11.38 5.99 8.13
CA LEU A 53 -12.31 4.88 7.84
C LEU A 53 -11.85 4.06 6.63
N GLY A 54 -11.32 4.71 5.59
CA GLY A 54 -10.73 4.06 4.42
C GLY A 54 -9.54 3.18 4.81
N ALA A 55 -8.62 3.71 5.62
CA ALA A 55 -7.48 2.97 6.16
C ALA A 55 -7.94 1.73 6.95
N VAL A 56 -8.94 1.87 7.83
CA VAL A 56 -9.52 0.71 8.56
C VAL A 56 -10.09 -0.31 7.59
N ALA A 57 -10.87 0.13 6.58
CA ALA A 57 -11.45 -0.76 5.60
C ALA A 57 -10.38 -1.52 4.80
N LEU A 58 -9.31 -0.85 4.36
CA LEU A 58 -8.20 -1.46 3.64
C LEU A 58 -7.41 -2.43 4.52
N ILE A 59 -7.12 -2.08 5.78
CA ILE A 59 -6.44 -2.99 6.72
C ILE A 59 -7.26 -4.27 6.93
N ILE A 60 -8.58 -4.14 7.10
CA ILE A 60 -9.49 -5.30 7.18
C ILE A 60 -9.45 -6.10 5.87
N ALA A 61 -9.51 -5.43 4.71
CA ALA A 61 -9.45 -6.08 3.41
C ALA A 61 -8.15 -6.87 3.24
N VAL A 62 -6.99 -6.30 3.57
CA VAL A 62 -5.68 -6.97 3.54
C VAL A 62 -5.68 -8.21 4.44
N ALA A 63 -6.19 -8.10 5.66
CA ALA A 63 -6.29 -9.23 6.58
C ALA A 63 -7.22 -10.34 6.07
N LEU A 64 -8.32 -9.98 5.40
CA LEU A 64 -9.25 -10.93 4.79
C LEU A 64 -8.64 -11.61 3.56
N ILE A 65 -8.04 -10.83 2.66
CA ILE A 65 -7.36 -11.31 1.45
C ILE A 65 -6.28 -12.32 1.84
N ARG A 66 -5.45 -12.00 2.84
CA ARG A 66 -4.40 -12.92 3.28
C ARG A 66 -4.95 -14.22 3.89
N ARG A 67 -6.06 -14.13 4.65
CA ARG A 67 -6.64 -15.31 5.32
C ARG A 67 -7.43 -16.20 4.37
N LYS A 68 -8.06 -15.62 3.35
CA LYS A 68 -9.05 -16.32 2.51
C LYS A 68 -8.59 -16.56 1.07
N LEU A 69 -7.76 -15.68 0.50
CA LEU A 69 -7.44 -15.68 -0.94
C LEU A 69 -5.97 -16.02 -1.22
N PHE A 70 -5.04 -15.40 -0.48
CA PHE A 70 -3.61 -15.53 -0.75
C PHE A 70 -2.80 -15.77 0.52
N ASN A 71 -1.93 -16.78 0.55
CA ASN A 71 -1.09 -17.03 1.72
C ASN A 71 0.29 -16.39 1.58
N PHE A 72 0.35 -15.06 1.50
CA PHE A 72 1.62 -14.32 1.44
C PHE A 72 2.25 -14.14 2.84
N PRO A 73 3.58 -13.91 2.94
CA PRO A 73 4.28 -13.81 4.21
C PRO A 73 3.75 -12.69 5.11
N ARG A 74 3.72 -12.92 6.44
CA ARG A 74 3.22 -11.91 7.42
C ARG A 74 3.99 -10.59 7.37
N VAL A 75 5.27 -10.61 7.01
CA VAL A 75 6.08 -9.40 6.82
C VAL A 75 5.48 -8.49 5.74
N VAL A 76 4.99 -9.06 4.64
CA VAL A 76 4.35 -8.30 3.56
C VAL A 76 3.07 -7.62 4.06
N GLU A 77 2.25 -8.32 4.84
CA GLU A 77 1.04 -7.72 5.46
C GLU A 77 1.39 -6.55 6.37
N ILE A 78 2.43 -6.69 7.20
CA ILE A 78 2.90 -5.62 8.09
C ILE A 78 3.34 -4.41 7.26
N VAL A 79 4.10 -4.62 6.19
CA VAL A 79 4.55 -3.53 5.30
C VAL A 79 3.35 -2.85 4.61
N VAL A 80 2.37 -3.62 4.10
CA VAL A 80 1.15 -3.06 3.49
C VAL A 80 0.38 -2.21 4.50
N VAL A 81 0.14 -2.74 5.70
CA VAL A 81 -0.61 -2.01 6.75
C VAL A 81 0.15 -0.76 7.18
N PHE A 82 1.48 -0.83 7.28
CA PHE A 82 2.31 0.33 7.56
C PHE A 82 2.17 1.41 6.49
N LEU A 83 2.23 1.05 5.20
CA LEU A 83 2.07 2.02 4.10
C LEU A 83 0.68 2.65 4.07
N ILE A 84 -0.38 1.86 4.32
CA ILE A 84 -1.75 2.39 4.44
C ILE A 84 -1.82 3.43 5.55
N LEU A 85 -1.27 3.13 6.73
CA LEU A 85 -1.24 4.09 7.83
C LEU A 85 -0.40 5.30 7.47
N ALA A 86 0.77 5.11 6.89
CA ALA A 86 1.71 6.17 6.59
C ALA A 86 1.15 7.18 5.57
N GLY A 87 0.44 6.71 4.53
CA GLY A 87 -0.23 7.58 3.57
C GLY A 87 -1.50 8.20 4.12
N MET A 88 -2.49 7.37 4.46
CA MET A 88 -3.86 7.86 4.74
C MET A 88 -4.01 8.49 6.12
N VAL A 89 -3.28 7.98 7.13
CA VAL A 89 -3.47 8.44 8.53
C VAL A 89 -2.36 9.41 8.93
N LEU A 90 -1.09 9.00 8.82
CA LEU A 90 0.02 9.85 9.20
C LEU A 90 0.17 11.03 8.23
N GLY A 91 0.03 10.77 6.92
CA GLY A 91 0.09 11.78 5.87
C GLY A 91 -0.93 12.90 6.08
N ASP A 92 -2.21 12.56 6.21
CA ASP A 92 -3.30 13.54 6.26
C ASP A 92 -3.70 13.97 7.68
N CYS A 93 -3.97 13.02 8.58
CA CYS A 93 -4.48 13.37 9.92
C CYS A 93 -3.42 14.08 10.77
N TRP A 94 -2.14 13.74 10.57
CA TRP A 94 -0.99 14.36 11.25
C TRP A 94 -0.14 15.24 10.34
N ASP A 95 -0.62 15.52 9.13
CA ASP A 95 -0.01 16.49 8.20
C ASP A 95 1.44 16.17 7.85
N LEU A 96 1.83 14.89 7.79
CA LEU A 96 3.20 14.54 7.37
C LEU A 96 3.49 14.93 5.92
N TYR A 97 2.47 15.04 5.05
CA TYR A 97 2.62 15.61 3.72
C TYR A 97 3.07 17.08 3.77
N GLY A 98 2.56 17.88 4.71
CA GLY A 98 3.00 19.26 4.92
C GLY A 98 4.32 19.39 5.69
N ILE A 99 4.61 18.46 6.62
CA ILE A 99 5.78 18.54 7.53
C ILE A 99 7.05 17.97 6.90
N ILE A 100 6.97 16.85 6.18
CA ILE A 100 8.13 16.13 5.64
C ILE A 100 8.09 16.23 4.11
N THR A 101 8.97 17.06 3.55
CA THR A 101 8.97 17.45 2.12
C THR A 101 9.00 16.29 1.11
N PHE A 102 9.54 15.14 1.50
CA PHE A 102 9.68 13.96 0.63
C PHE A 102 8.82 12.77 1.09
N TRP A 103 7.87 13.00 2.02
CA TRP A 103 7.02 11.94 2.57
C TRP A 103 6.31 11.18 1.47
N ASP A 104 5.63 11.93 0.62
CA ASP A 104 4.85 11.43 -0.51
C ASP A 104 5.71 10.59 -1.49
N SER A 105 6.84 11.15 -1.94
CA SER A 105 7.75 10.42 -2.83
C SER A 105 8.35 9.15 -2.19
N ILE A 106 8.57 9.12 -0.86
CA ILE A 106 8.98 7.88 -0.18
C ILE A 106 7.85 6.84 -0.26
N LEU A 107 6.60 7.26 -0.02
CA LEU A 107 5.45 6.36 -0.08
C LEU A 107 5.25 5.80 -1.49
N HIS A 108 5.29 6.64 -2.53
CA HIS A 108 5.21 6.20 -3.93
C HIS A 108 6.28 5.15 -4.26
N ALA A 109 7.55 5.42 -3.93
CA ALA A 109 8.64 4.48 -4.21
C ALA A 109 8.44 3.12 -3.50
N LEU A 110 8.10 3.13 -2.22
CA LEU A 110 7.90 1.92 -1.42
C LEU A 110 6.64 1.15 -1.85
N PHE A 111 5.56 1.86 -2.15
CA PHE A 111 4.30 1.31 -2.61
C PHE A 111 4.48 0.64 -3.97
N CYS A 112 5.10 1.30 -4.95
CA CYS A 112 5.31 0.73 -6.28
C CYS A 112 6.31 -0.43 -6.28
N PHE A 113 7.33 -0.42 -5.41
CA PHE A 113 8.15 -1.61 -5.19
C PHE A 113 7.32 -2.81 -4.71
N LEU A 114 6.44 -2.58 -3.73
CA LEU A 114 5.56 -3.59 -3.17
C LEU A 114 4.53 -4.10 -4.19
N VAL A 115 3.94 -3.22 -4.99
CA VAL A 115 3.06 -3.59 -6.10
C VAL A 115 3.81 -4.44 -7.13
N GLY A 116 5.05 -4.07 -7.49
CA GLY A 116 5.89 -4.88 -8.37
C GLY A 116 6.16 -6.29 -7.82
N TYR A 117 6.42 -6.40 -6.51
CA TYR A 117 6.54 -7.69 -5.83
C TYR A 117 5.25 -8.51 -5.90
N PHE A 118 4.09 -7.89 -5.64
CA PHE A 118 2.79 -8.56 -5.76
C PHE A 118 2.46 -8.96 -7.19
N ALA A 119 2.84 -8.16 -8.19
CA ALA A 119 2.66 -8.49 -9.60
C ALA A 119 3.40 -9.80 -9.94
N ILE A 120 4.66 -9.95 -9.51
CA ILE A 120 5.40 -11.21 -9.69
C ILE A 120 4.72 -12.37 -8.97
N TYR A 121 4.22 -12.15 -7.75
CA TYR A 121 3.50 -13.18 -7.00
C TYR A 121 2.25 -13.65 -7.75
N VAL A 122 1.43 -12.72 -8.24
CA VAL A 122 0.22 -13.01 -9.03
C VAL A 122 0.59 -13.71 -10.35
N PHE A 123 1.64 -13.23 -11.04
CA PHE A 123 2.13 -13.87 -12.26
C PHE A 123 2.49 -15.34 -12.02
N ASN A 124 3.26 -15.63 -10.98
CA ASN A 124 3.66 -16.99 -10.62
C ASN A 124 2.46 -17.86 -10.22
N LEU A 125 1.46 -17.27 -9.55
CA LEU A 125 0.24 -17.98 -9.17
C LEU A 125 -0.59 -18.35 -10.41
N MET A 126 -0.78 -17.41 -11.33
CA MET A 126 -1.54 -17.61 -12.57
C MET A 126 -0.86 -18.61 -13.52
N ASN A 127 0.47 -18.64 -13.53
CA ASN A 127 1.26 -19.50 -14.42
C ASN A 127 1.81 -20.76 -13.72
N ARG A 128 1.32 -21.09 -12.52
CA ARG A 128 1.90 -22.14 -11.65
C ARG A 128 2.00 -23.49 -12.35
N GLU A 129 0.96 -23.89 -13.08
CA GLU A 129 0.91 -25.21 -13.74
C GLU A 129 1.82 -25.26 -14.98
N GLN A 130 1.96 -24.14 -15.69
CA GLN A 130 2.87 -24.01 -16.83
C GLN A 130 4.32 -24.01 -16.36
N ILE A 131 4.63 -23.32 -15.26
CA ILE A 131 5.96 -23.31 -14.64
C ILE A 131 6.34 -24.73 -14.20
N LYS A 132 5.42 -25.49 -13.58
CA LYS A 132 5.65 -26.90 -13.24
C LYS A 132 5.92 -27.78 -14.48
N LYS A 133 5.35 -27.43 -15.63
CA LYS A 133 5.56 -28.09 -16.93
C LYS A 133 6.83 -27.61 -17.67
N GLY A 134 7.64 -26.76 -17.05
CA GLY A 134 8.92 -26.30 -17.60
C GLY A 134 8.86 -24.96 -18.34
N LEU A 135 7.78 -24.17 -18.19
CA LEU A 135 7.78 -22.79 -18.66
C LEU A 135 8.91 -22.02 -17.97
N ASN A 136 9.85 -21.52 -18.78
CA ASN A 136 10.91 -20.63 -18.32
C ASN A 136 10.59 -19.20 -18.78
N VAL A 137 10.48 -18.28 -17.84
CA VAL A 137 10.18 -16.87 -18.10
C VAL A 137 11.42 -16.06 -17.81
N SER A 138 11.87 -15.26 -18.78
CA SER A 138 13.06 -14.43 -18.61
C SER A 138 12.84 -13.36 -17.52
N ILE A 139 13.90 -12.97 -16.82
CA ILE A 139 13.87 -11.84 -15.88
C ILE A 139 13.36 -10.57 -16.57
N ALA A 140 13.76 -10.33 -17.81
CA ALA A 140 13.32 -9.15 -18.57
C ALA A 140 11.79 -9.13 -18.74
N THR A 141 11.17 -10.26 -19.07
CA THR A 141 9.72 -10.37 -19.19
C THR A 141 9.01 -10.13 -17.85
N LEU A 142 9.51 -10.73 -16.77
CA LEU A 142 8.97 -10.52 -15.41
C LEU A 142 9.12 -9.06 -14.96
N ALA A 143 10.26 -8.45 -15.26
CA ALA A 143 10.55 -7.06 -14.93
C ALA A 143 9.59 -6.11 -15.64
N VAL A 144 9.38 -6.27 -16.96
CA VAL A 144 8.43 -5.44 -17.72
C VAL A 144 7.02 -5.59 -17.17
N PHE A 145 6.59 -6.82 -16.86
CA PHE A 145 5.28 -7.05 -16.26
C PHE A 145 5.15 -6.38 -14.89
N ALA A 146 6.15 -6.54 -14.01
CA ALA A 146 6.13 -6.00 -12.66
C ALA A 146 6.19 -4.46 -12.64
N VAL A 147 7.12 -3.87 -13.39
CA VAL A 147 7.29 -2.41 -13.49
C VAL A 147 6.07 -1.78 -14.17
N GLY A 148 5.58 -2.36 -15.26
CA GLY A 148 4.38 -1.88 -15.93
C GLY A 148 3.16 -1.92 -15.02
N THR A 149 3.00 -2.99 -14.23
CA THR A 149 1.93 -3.08 -13.22
C THR A 149 2.08 -2.01 -12.14
N ALA A 150 3.29 -1.82 -11.61
CA ALA A 150 3.57 -0.83 -10.57
C ALA A 150 3.21 0.59 -11.04
N VAL A 151 3.75 1.02 -12.18
CA VAL A 151 3.46 2.35 -12.76
C VAL A 151 1.97 2.51 -13.10
N THR A 152 1.30 1.45 -13.56
CA THR A 152 -0.15 1.52 -13.84
C THR A 152 -0.95 1.75 -12.57
N VAL A 153 -0.64 1.04 -11.49
CA VAL A 153 -1.33 1.21 -10.21
C VAL A 153 -1.03 2.57 -9.59
N GLY A 154 0.22 3.03 -9.66
CA GLY A 154 0.63 4.37 -9.25
C GLY A 154 -0.12 5.47 -10.03
N ALA A 155 -0.18 5.36 -11.36
CA ALA A 155 -0.96 6.29 -12.17
C ALA A 155 -2.47 6.26 -11.86
N ILE A 156 -3.04 5.11 -11.46
CA ILE A 156 -4.45 5.05 -10.99
C ILE A 156 -4.62 5.82 -9.68
N TRP A 157 -3.62 5.78 -8.79
CA TRP A 157 -3.62 6.57 -7.56
C TRP A 157 -3.64 8.07 -7.85
N GLU A 158 -2.74 8.54 -8.72
CA GLU A 158 -2.70 9.94 -9.19
C GLU A 158 -4.01 10.40 -9.83
N LEU A 159 -4.64 9.54 -10.64
CA LEU A 159 -5.94 9.83 -11.21
C LEU A 159 -7.04 9.95 -10.14
N GLY A 160 -6.92 9.20 -9.05
CA GLY A 160 -7.78 9.28 -7.88
C GLY A 160 -7.61 10.60 -7.14
N GLU A 161 -6.37 11.05 -6.94
CA GLU A 161 -6.07 12.34 -6.32
C GLU A 161 -6.62 13.49 -7.15
N TYR A 162 -6.34 13.51 -8.46
CA TYR A 162 -6.93 14.47 -9.39
C TYR A 162 -8.46 14.49 -9.30
N ALA A 163 -9.09 13.31 -9.33
CA ALA A 163 -10.54 13.21 -9.28
C ALA A 163 -11.09 13.75 -7.95
N TYR A 164 -10.38 13.52 -6.84
CA TYR A 164 -10.78 14.02 -5.53
C TYR A 164 -10.67 15.55 -5.45
N ASP A 165 -9.55 16.12 -5.91
CA ASP A 165 -9.34 17.57 -5.98
C ASP A 165 -10.39 18.25 -6.89
N ASP A 166 -10.64 17.72 -8.09
CA ASP A 166 -11.63 18.25 -9.05
C ASP A 166 -13.07 18.20 -8.51
N VAL A 167 -13.46 17.11 -7.86
CA VAL A 167 -14.80 16.99 -7.26
C VAL A 167 -14.99 18.03 -6.15
N ASN A 168 -13.99 18.24 -5.29
CA ASN A 168 -14.09 19.25 -4.24
C ASN A 168 -14.10 20.67 -4.82
N PHE A 169 -13.24 20.93 -5.82
CA PHE A 169 -13.17 22.22 -6.50
C PHE A 169 -14.51 22.62 -7.10
N ARG A 170 -15.21 21.70 -7.78
CA ARG A 170 -16.56 21.94 -8.33
C ARG A 170 -17.62 22.22 -7.28
N ASN A 171 -17.39 21.77 -6.04
CA ASN A 171 -18.25 22.04 -4.89
C ASN A 171 -17.82 23.29 -4.09
N GLY A 172 -16.94 24.13 -4.66
CA GLY A 172 -16.45 25.36 -4.04
C GLY A 172 -15.47 25.14 -2.88
N LYS A 173 -14.83 23.97 -2.82
CA LYS A 173 -13.87 23.61 -1.78
C LYS A 173 -12.52 23.32 -2.40
N ILE A 174 -11.45 23.62 -1.68
CA ILE A 174 -10.10 23.32 -2.15
C ILE A 174 -9.48 22.29 -1.23
N VAL A 175 -8.93 21.25 -1.84
CA VAL A 175 -8.03 20.26 -1.27
C VAL A 175 -6.85 20.13 -2.22
N ASN A 176 -5.73 19.64 -1.69
CA ASN A 176 -4.44 19.64 -2.36
C ASN A 176 -3.84 18.23 -2.33
N THR A 177 -4.60 17.22 -2.75
CA THR A 177 -4.09 15.84 -2.77
C THR A 177 -3.02 15.66 -3.83
N GLN A 178 -3.12 16.34 -4.98
CA GLN A 178 -2.07 16.37 -6.01
C GLN A 178 -0.90 17.34 -5.71
N GLN A 179 -0.80 17.86 -4.48
CA GLN A 179 0.23 18.82 -4.01
C GLN A 179 0.60 19.95 -5.01
N PHE A 180 -0.39 20.50 -5.72
CA PHE A 180 -0.21 21.54 -6.74
C PHE A 180 -0.02 22.95 -6.17
N TYR A 181 0.27 23.09 -4.88
CA TYR A 181 0.58 24.36 -4.21
C TYR A 181 2.08 24.62 -4.02
N LYS A 182 2.48 25.88 -4.14
CA LYS A 182 3.89 26.30 -4.02
C LYS A 182 4.36 26.41 -2.57
N THR A 183 3.46 26.85 -1.69
CA THR A 183 3.74 27.21 -0.29
C THR A 183 3.46 26.07 0.69
N THR A 184 2.75 25.04 0.24
CA THR A 184 2.44 23.84 1.04
C THR A 184 2.34 22.60 0.15
N THR A 185 2.79 21.48 0.69
CA THR A 185 2.55 20.12 0.16
C THR A 185 1.48 19.39 0.97
N GLY A 186 0.92 20.03 2.01
CA GLY A 186 -0.15 19.48 2.82
C GLY A 186 -1.49 19.51 2.09
N THR A 187 -2.37 18.59 2.47
CA THR A 187 -3.69 18.36 1.84
C THR A 187 -4.68 19.50 2.03
N TYR A 188 -4.47 20.34 3.05
CA TYR A 188 -5.38 21.42 3.45
C TYR A 188 -4.73 22.79 3.25
N PRO A 189 -4.78 23.37 2.03
CA PRO A 189 -4.26 24.70 1.81
C PRO A 189 -5.10 25.76 2.54
N THR A 190 -4.44 26.83 2.96
CA THR A 190 -5.00 28.01 3.59
C THR A 190 -5.24 29.13 2.56
N ALA A 191 -5.88 30.23 2.99
CA ALA A 191 -6.11 31.38 2.13
C ALA A 191 -4.81 32.07 1.65
N ASP A 192 -3.71 31.90 2.39
CA ASP A 192 -2.41 32.49 2.07
C ASP A 192 -1.58 31.59 1.14
N ASP A 193 -2.04 30.37 0.87
CA ASP A 193 -1.32 29.42 0.03
C ASP A 193 -1.45 29.76 -1.46
N ILE A 194 -0.32 29.66 -2.17
CA ILE A 194 -0.21 30.07 -3.57
C ILE A 194 -0.16 28.84 -4.47
N PRO A 195 -1.13 28.62 -5.37
CA PRO A 195 -1.12 27.49 -6.29
C PRO A 195 -0.03 27.65 -7.36
N TYR A 196 0.48 26.53 -7.88
CA TYR A 196 1.21 26.55 -9.15
C TYR A 196 0.25 26.75 -10.33
N GLU A 197 0.77 27.25 -11.44
CA GLU A 197 -0.01 27.49 -12.66
C GLU A 197 0.62 26.83 -13.89
N GLY A 198 -0.23 26.47 -14.86
CA GLY A 198 0.19 25.92 -16.15
C GLY A 198 1.01 24.64 -16.00
N HIS A 199 2.17 24.58 -16.67
CA HIS A 199 3.06 23.42 -16.64
C HIS A 199 3.51 23.04 -15.21
N LEU A 200 3.66 24.01 -14.31
CA LEU A 200 4.13 23.75 -12.94
C LEU A 200 3.08 23.07 -12.07
N ALA A 201 1.79 23.24 -12.36
CA ALA A 201 0.71 22.57 -11.64
C ALA A 201 0.69 21.05 -11.88
N LEU A 202 1.25 20.59 -13.00
CA LEU A 202 1.37 19.16 -13.32
C LEU A 202 2.60 18.51 -12.69
N ARG A 203 3.50 19.32 -12.11
CA ARG A 203 4.84 18.85 -11.72
C ARG A 203 4.78 17.71 -10.72
N ASP A 204 3.83 17.78 -9.79
CA ASP A 204 3.72 16.82 -8.69
C ASP A 204 3.32 15.44 -9.20
N THR A 205 2.13 15.30 -9.79
CA THR A 205 1.70 14.07 -10.44
C THR A 205 2.72 13.50 -11.43
N MET A 206 3.41 14.34 -12.21
CA MET A 206 4.47 13.85 -13.09
C MET A 206 5.68 13.31 -12.31
N LYS A 207 6.09 14.00 -11.25
CA LYS A 207 7.16 13.58 -10.32
C LYS A 207 6.77 12.24 -9.68
N ASP A 208 5.53 12.06 -9.23
CA ASP A 208 5.11 10.81 -8.59
C ASP A 208 5.03 9.64 -9.56
N ILE A 209 4.56 9.85 -10.80
CA ILE A 209 4.68 8.83 -11.87
C ILE A 209 6.16 8.44 -12.13
N PHE A 210 7.10 9.39 -12.09
CA PHE A 210 8.53 9.06 -12.21
C PHE A 210 9.04 8.27 -10.99
N VAL A 211 8.62 8.65 -9.79
CA VAL A 211 9.00 7.97 -8.55
C VAL A 211 8.42 6.55 -8.52
N ASP A 212 7.20 6.36 -9.00
CA ASP A 212 6.56 5.05 -9.18
C ASP A 212 7.35 4.15 -10.13
N LEU A 213 7.83 4.72 -11.24
CA LEU A 213 8.72 4.00 -12.16
C LEU A 213 10.01 3.58 -11.45
N VAL A 214 10.65 4.48 -10.69
CA VAL A 214 11.86 4.17 -9.92
C VAL A 214 11.59 3.07 -8.89
N GLY A 215 10.51 3.20 -8.10
CA GLY A 215 10.08 2.21 -7.13
C GLY A 215 9.82 0.85 -7.75
N GLY A 216 9.12 0.82 -8.88
CA GLY A 216 8.90 -0.39 -9.68
C GLY A 216 10.21 -1.01 -10.16
N LEU A 217 11.17 -0.21 -10.65
CA LEU A 217 12.46 -0.71 -11.14
C LEU A 217 13.33 -1.35 -10.04
N LEU A 218 13.15 -0.98 -8.78
CA LEU A 218 13.84 -1.63 -7.64
C LEU A 218 13.52 -3.13 -7.50
N ILE A 219 12.48 -3.62 -8.17
CA ILE A 219 12.18 -5.06 -8.23
C ILE A 219 13.20 -5.86 -9.05
N VAL A 220 13.90 -5.21 -10.00
CA VAL A 220 14.82 -5.90 -10.91
C VAL A 220 16.05 -6.45 -10.17
N PRO A 221 16.76 -5.66 -9.33
CA PRO A 221 17.80 -6.20 -8.46
C PRO A 221 17.31 -7.37 -7.59
N TYR A 222 16.09 -7.29 -7.04
CA TYR A 222 15.49 -8.37 -6.26
C TYR A 222 15.33 -9.66 -7.10
N LEU A 223 14.81 -9.57 -8.32
CA LEU A 223 14.68 -10.70 -9.25
C LEU A 223 16.03 -11.36 -9.56
N ILE A 224 17.06 -10.56 -9.84
CA ILE A 224 18.41 -11.06 -10.14
C ILE A 224 19.00 -11.80 -8.93
N LEU A 225 18.81 -11.27 -7.73
CA LEU A 225 19.29 -11.91 -6.50
C LEU A 225 18.52 -13.20 -6.18
N ALA A 226 17.20 -13.20 -6.38
CA ALA A 226 16.35 -14.37 -6.17
C ALA A 226 16.67 -15.51 -7.15
N GLU A 227 17.04 -15.19 -8.39
CA GLU A 227 17.49 -16.20 -9.37
C GLU A 227 18.84 -16.80 -8.98
N LYS A 228 19.79 -15.98 -8.51
CA LYS A 228 21.13 -16.44 -8.08
C LYS A 228 21.12 -17.25 -6.78
N HIS A 229 20.14 -17.00 -5.91
CA HIS A 229 19.99 -17.67 -4.63
C HIS A 229 18.58 -18.25 -4.47
N PRO A 230 18.25 -19.32 -5.23
CA PRO A 230 16.95 -19.97 -5.06
C PRO A 230 16.83 -20.43 -3.61
N LEU A 231 15.78 -19.95 -2.92
CA LEU A 231 15.46 -20.42 -1.58
C LEU A 231 15.41 -21.95 -1.63
N LYS A 232 16.30 -22.63 -0.90
CA LYS A 232 16.28 -24.09 -0.78
C LYS A 232 14.86 -24.49 -0.42
N LYS A 233 14.16 -25.17 -1.35
CA LYS A 233 12.87 -25.81 -1.07
C LYS A 233 13.11 -26.69 0.16
N LYS A 234 12.54 -26.32 1.31
CA LYS A 234 12.41 -27.25 2.42
C LYS A 234 11.47 -28.34 1.93
N GLU A 235 11.99 -29.55 1.86
CA GLU A 235 11.34 -30.78 1.38
C GLU A 235 9.89 -30.87 1.88
N GLU A 236 8.94 -30.82 0.96
CA GLU A 236 7.70 -31.59 1.05
C GLU A 236 8.02 -33.02 0.56
N ASP A 237 8.91 -33.71 1.26
CA ASP A 237 8.99 -35.17 1.25
C ASP A 237 8.75 -35.62 2.69
N SER A 238 7.48 -35.68 3.09
CA SER A 238 7.12 -36.62 4.14
C SER A 238 7.22 -38.01 3.52
N PRO A 239 8.00 -38.96 4.06
CA PRO A 239 7.95 -40.32 3.57
C PRO A 239 6.52 -40.83 3.72
N SER A 240 5.93 -41.26 2.62
CA SER A 240 4.77 -42.15 2.65
C SER A 240 5.10 -43.29 3.61
N GLU A 241 4.27 -43.51 4.63
CA GLU A 241 4.31 -44.70 5.47
C GLU A 241 4.25 -45.93 4.54
N GLU A 242 5.41 -46.57 4.35
CA GLU A 242 5.51 -47.87 3.71
C GLU A 242 4.80 -48.92 4.58
N GLY A 243 4.13 -49.83 3.89
CA GLY A 243 3.23 -50.83 4.44
C GLY A 243 3.78 -51.62 5.61
N GLN A 244 3.01 -51.63 6.70
CA GLN A 244 3.00 -52.76 7.63
C GLN A 244 2.20 -53.90 6.98
N THR A 245 2.92 -54.85 6.39
CA THR A 245 2.44 -56.24 6.29
C THR A 245 2.32 -56.84 7.70
N PRO A 246 1.18 -57.43 8.09
CA PRO A 246 1.15 -58.34 9.22
C PRO A 246 1.71 -59.70 8.78
N ALA A 247 2.81 -60.11 9.40
CA ALA A 247 3.28 -61.49 9.33
C ALA A 247 2.29 -62.41 10.04
N ALA A 248 2.05 -63.57 9.42
CA ALA A 248 1.25 -64.66 9.95
C ALA A 248 1.89 -65.31 11.20
N ALA A 249 1.08 -65.56 12.22
CA ALA A 249 1.04 -66.76 13.07
C ALA A 249 -0.13 -66.65 14.05
#